data_AF-A0A9Q3BX59-F1
#
_entry.id   AF-A0A9Q3BX59-F1
#
_cell.length_a   1.000
_cell.length_b   1.000
_cell.length_c   1.000
_cell.angle_alpha   90.00
_cell.angle_beta   90.00
_cell.angle_gamma   90.00
#
_symmetry.space_group_name_H-M   'P 1'
#
loop_
_entity.id
_entity.type
_entity.pdbx_description
1 polymer ?
#
loop_
_entity_poly.entity_id
_entity_poly.type
_entity_poly.pdbx_seq_one_letter_code
_entity_poly.pdbx_strand_id
1 'polypeptide(L)'
;MYNQGPLEEFVNEFKEGQFSADLTSKQKLSLINLLRKNRPEFTIGEEPFGKISHHDIEICLHVERPYPPMLRTPPYPESLESRKEIEKHIKALQDVNVIVITTSQG
;
A
#
# COMPACT_ATOMS: atom_id res chain seq x y z
N MET A 1 -17.82 -8.62 -9.42
CA MET A 1 -17.95 -8.18 -10.83
C MET A 1 -17.60 -6.70 -10.85
N TYR A 2 -16.48 -6.30 -11.45
CA TYR A 2 -16.09 -4.89 -11.50
C TYR A 2 -16.91 -4.18 -12.59
N ASN A 3 -17.46 -3.02 -12.26
CA ASN A 3 -18.40 -2.26 -13.08
C ASN A 3 -17.85 -2.00 -14.48
N GLN A 4 -18.64 -2.30 -15.51
CA GLN A 4 -18.42 -1.84 -16.88
C GLN A 4 -18.86 -0.37 -17.02
N GLY A 5 -18.30 0.51 -16.19
CA GLY A 5 -18.55 1.95 -16.28
C GLY A 5 -18.10 2.51 -17.64
N PRO A 6 -18.63 3.67 -18.05
CA PRO A 6 -18.22 4.34 -19.28
C PRO A 6 -16.70 4.59 -19.32
N LEU A 7 -16.12 4.56 -20.52
CA LEU A 7 -14.67 4.67 -20.73
C LEU A 7 -14.08 5.96 -20.13
N GLU A 8 -14.91 7.01 -20.03
CA GLU A 8 -14.56 8.30 -19.43
C GLU A 8 -14.26 8.20 -17.92
N GLU A 9 -14.96 7.35 -17.19
CA GLU A 9 -14.70 7.13 -15.76
C GLU A 9 -13.35 6.45 -15.53
N PHE A 10 -13.01 5.48 -16.40
CA PHE A 10 -11.73 4.77 -16.32
C PHE A 10 -10.54 5.68 -16.66
N VAL A 11 -10.68 6.60 -17.62
CA VAL A 11 -9.62 7.58 -17.92
C VAL A 11 -9.40 8.53 -16.73
N ASN A 12 -10.47 8.88 -16.02
CA ASN A 12 -10.39 9.67 -14.79
C ASN A 12 -9.75 8.93 -13.61
N GLU A 13 -9.60 7.61 -13.67
CA GLU A 13 -8.90 6.81 -12.66
C GLU A 13 -7.37 6.98 -12.79
N PHE A 14 -6.86 7.27 -13.99
CA PHE A 14 -5.43 7.50 -14.28
C PHE A 14 -5.08 8.99 -14.38
N LYS A 15 -5.62 9.84 -13.50
CA LYS A 15 -5.42 11.30 -13.54
C LYS A 15 -3.97 11.75 -13.52
N GLU A 16 -3.08 10.97 -12.91
CA GLU A 16 -1.64 11.26 -12.85
C GLU A 16 -0.86 10.73 -14.06
N GLY A 17 -1.49 9.89 -14.90
CA GLY A 17 -0.87 9.31 -16.10
C GLY A 17 -1.05 10.19 -17.33
N GLN A 18 0.00 10.31 -18.15
CA GLN A 18 -0.08 10.95 -19.47
C GLN A 18 0.23 9.93 -20.57
N PHE A 19 -0.55 9.99 -21.65
CA PHE A 19 -0.22 9.27 -22.89
C PHE A 19 0.84 10.04 -23.67
N SER A 20 1.78 9.33 -24.29
CA SER A 20 2.72 9.95 -25.23
C SER A 20 1.98 10.72 -26.34
N ALA A 21 2.59 11.84 -26.75
CA ALA A 21 2.11 12.66 -27.86
C ALA A 21 2.17 11.91 -29.21
N ASP A 22 3.07 10.93 -29.33
CA ASP A 22 3.30 10.18 -30.57
C ASP A 22 2.22 9.12 -30.85
N LEU A 23 1.34 8.86 -29.88
CA LEU A 23 0.29 7.85 -30.01
C LEU A 23 -0.91 8.42 -30.76
N THR A 24 -1.32 7.72 -31.81
CA THR A 24 -2.58 7.98 -32.49
C THR A 24 -3.77 7.70 -31.58
N SER A 25 -4.93 8.32 -31.86
CA SER A 25 -6.16 8.12 -31.09
C SER A 25 -6.56 6.64 -31.00
N LYS A 26 -6.33 5.86 -32.05
CA LYS A 26 -6.62 4.42 -32.09
C LYS A 26 -5.70 3.62 -31.14
N GLN A 27 -4.43 3.97 -31.06
CA GLN A 27 -3.48 3.33 -30.15
C GLN A 27 -3.78 3.66 -28.70
N LYS A 28 -4.12 4.92 -28.40
CA LYS A 28 -4.55 5.34 -27.05
C LYS A 28 -5.77 4.55 -26.59
N LEU A 29 -6.80 4.44 -27.45
CA LEU A 29 -7.98 3.63 -27.17
C LEU A 29 -7.64 2.15 -26.96
N SER A 30 -6.72 1.58 -27.75
CA SER A 30 -6.26 0.21 -27.56
C SER A 30 -5.57 0.02 -26.21
N LEU A 31 -4.74 0.98 -25.79
CA LEU A 31 -4.04 0.93 -24.50
C LEU A 31 -5.02 1.05 -23.33
N ILE A 32 -5.97 1.98 -23.41
CA ILE A 32 -7.03 2.15 -22.40
C ILE A 32 -7.83 0.86 -22.24
N ASN A 33 -8.20 0.21 -23.35
CA ASN A 33 -8.92 -1.06 -23.28
C ASN A 33 -8.08 -2.17 -22.65
N LEU A 34 -6.77 -2.20 -22.91
CA LEU A 34 -5.86 -3.18 -22.32
C LEU A 34 -5.69 -2.95 -20.81
N LEU A 35 -5.48 -1.70 -20.39
CA LEU A 35 -5.44 -1.32 -18.97
C LEU A 35 -6.75 -1.66 -18.27
N ARG A 36 -7.90 -1.40 -18.90
CA ARG A 36 -9.21 -1.73 -18.34
C ARG A 36 -9.42 -3.23 -18.19
N LYS A 37 -8.99 -4.01 -19.20
CA LYS A 37 -9.05 -5.48 -19.16
C LYS A 37 -8.22 -6.04 -18.02
N ASN A 38 -7.06 -5.45 -17.76
CA ASN A 38 -6.09 -5.92 -16.76
C ASN A 38 -6.14 -5.10 -15.46
N ARG A 39 -7.15 -4.24 -15.24
CA ARG A 39 -7.29 -3.42 -14.03
C ARG A 39 -6.98 -4.16 -12.72
N PRO A 40 -7.49 -5.39 -12.46
CA PRO A 40 -7.25 -6.06 -11.17
C PRO A 40 -5.78 -6.48 -10.93
N GLU A 41 -4.91 -6.37 -11.94
CA GLU A 41 -3.48 -6.63 -11.82
C GLU A 41 -2.69 -5.36 -11.42
N PHE A 42 -3.32 -4.18 -11.49
CA PHE A 42 -2.69 -2.90 -11.17
C PHE A 42 -3.24 -2.34 -9.87
N THR A 43 -2.34 -2.00 -8.94
CA THR A 43 -2.72 -1.32 -7.69
C THR A 43 -2.90 0.17 -7.95
N ILE A 44 -4.14 0.63 -8.10
CA ILE A 44 -4.46 2.05 -8.25
C ILE A 44 -4.76 2.64 -6.86
N GLY A 45 -3.77 2.62 -5.96
CA GLY A 45 -3.73 3.37 -4.68
C GLY A 45 -4.80 3.12 -3.61
N GLU A 46 -6.02 2.74 -3.98
CA GLU A 46 -7.21 2.60 -3.12
C GLU A 46 -7.55 1.13 -2.83
N GLU A 47 -6.88 0.19 -3.49
CA GLU A 47 -7.08 -1.23 -3.26
C GLU A 47 -6.29 -1.68 -2.01
N PRO A 48 -6.91 -2.46 -1.11
CA PRO A 48 -6.24 -2.90 0.10
C PRO A 48 -5.00 -3.72 -0.26
N PHE A 49 -3.86 -3.38 0.35
CA PHE A 49 -2.63 -4.14 0.20
C PHE A 49 -2.84 -5.62 0.53
N GLY A 50 -2.22 -6.49 -0.26
CA GLY A 50 -1.95 -7.87 0.16
C GLY A 50 -3.17 -8.79 0.17
N LYS A 51 -3.57 -9.26 -1.01
CA LYS A 51 -4.29 -10.55 -1.13
C LYS A 51 -3.32 -11.74 -1.21
N ILE A 52 -2.11 -11.61 -0.65
CA ILE A 52 -1.11 -12.68 -0.59
C ILE A 52 -1.36 -13.44 0.71
N SER A 53 -2.21 -14.46 0.63
CA SER A 53 -2.76 -15.16 1.80
C SER A 53 -1.87 -16.26 2.39
N HIS A 54 -0.62 -16.43 1.93
CA HIS A 54 0.13 -17.68 2.20
C HIS A 54 1.66 -17.54 2.35
N HIS A 55 2.17 -16.39 2.79
CA HIS A 55 3.62 -16.19 3.04
C HIS A 55 3.87 -15.69 4.46
N ASP A 56 3.42 -16.47 5.45
CA ASP A 56 3.79 -16.21 6.84
C ASP A 56 5.29 -16.46 7.02
N ILE A 57 5.98 -15.46 7.58
CA ILE A 57 7.41 -15.53 7.86
C ILE A 57 7.58 -15.88 9.33
N GLU A 58 8.21 -17.01 9.61
CA GLU A 58 8.65 -17.36 10.96
C GLU A 58 10.01 -16.70 11.23
N ILE A 59 10.06 -15.76 12.17
CA ILE A 59 11.29 -15.10 12.61
C ILE A 59 11.69 -15.66 13.97
N CYS A 60 12.76 -16.46 14.00
CA CYS A 60 13.28 -17.07 15.22
C CYS A 60 14.50 -16.30 15.75
N LEU A 61 14.51 -15.99 17.04
CA LEU A 61 15.69 -15.47 17.73
C LEU A 61 16.62 -16.64 18.08
N HIS A 62 17.86 -16.60 17.60
CA HIS A 62 18.89 -17.58 17.97
C HIS A 62 19.56 -17.29 19.32
N VAL A 63 19.05 -16.32 20.09
CA VAL A 63 19.59 -15.91 21.38
C VAL A 63 18.55 -16.08 22.48
N GLU A 64 18.97 -16.68 23.59
CA GLU A 64 18.16 -16.80 24.79
C GLU A 64 18.23 -15.50 25.62
N ARG A 65 17.28 -15.32 26.55
CA ARG A 65 17.31 -14.16 27.45
C ARG A 65 18.60 -14.20 28.30
N PRO A 66 19.24 -13.04 28.57
CA PRO A 66 18.78 -11.68 28.27
C PRO A 66 19.00 -11.25 26.81
N TYR A 67 17.94 -10.76 26.17
CA TYR A 67 18.03 -10.17 24.82
C TYR A 67 19.06 -9.03 24.74
N PRO A 68 19.70 -8.82 23.58
CA PRO A 68 20.63 -7.72 23.35
C PRO A 68 20.09 -6.36 23.81
N PRO A 69 20.93 -5.51 24.42
CA PRO A 69 20.51 -4.18 24.87
C PRO A 69 19.83 -3.32 23.80
N MET A 70 20.21 -3.49 22.53
CA MET A 70 19.60 -2.79 21.39
C MET A 70 18.10 -3.07 21.22
N LEU A 71 17.61 -4.23 21.69
CA LEU A 71 16.19 -4.56 21.67
C LEU A 71 15.42 -3.99 22.87
N ARG A 72 16.13 -3.39 23.83
CA ARG A 72 15.57 -2.85 25.08
C ARG A 72 15.61 -1.33 25.13
N THR A 73 16.37 -0.70 24.25
CA THR A 73 16.48 0.76 24.20
C THR A 73 15.18 1.36 23.72
N PRO A 74 14.59 2.32 24.46
CA PRO A 74 13.42 3.05 23.97
C PRO A 74 13.79 3.78 22.68
N PRO A 75 12.82 4.01 21.78
CA PRO A 75 13.06 4.83 20.60
C PRO A 75 13.51 6.23 21.03
N TYR A 76 14.38 6.83 20.23
CA TYR A 76 14.83 8.20 20.47
C TYR A 76 13.64 9.16 20.41
N PRO A 77 13.57 10.18 21.29
CA PRO A 77 12.48 11.15 21.26
C PRO A 77 12.43 11.88 19.92
N GLU A 78 11.27 11.81 19.26
CA GLU A 78 11.02 12.52 18.02
C GLU A 78 10.58 13.96 18.23
N SER A 79 10.80 14.79 17.21
CA SER A 79 10.22 16.13 17.18
C SER A 79 8.69 16.07 17.12
N LEU A 80 8.01 17.10 17.64
CA LEU A 80 6.54 17.18 17.61
C LEU A 80 5.98 17.15 16.19
N GLU A 81 6.72 17.70 15.22
CA GLU A 81 6.33 17.73 13.82
C GLU A 81 6.50 16.34 13.18
N SER A 82 7.65 15.71 13.38
CA SER A 82 7.94 14.35 12.92
C SER A 82 6.89 13.37 13.45
N ARG A 83 6.57 13.46 14.74
CA ARG A 83 5.55 12.61 15.37
C ARG A 83 4.18 12.74 14.71
N LYS A 84 3.73 13.95 14.38
CA LYS A 84 2.42 14.17 13.73
C LYS A 84 2.36 13.55 12.35
N GLU A 85 3.41 13.66 11.56
CA GLU A 85 3.46 13.04 10.22
C GLU A 85 3.51 11.50 10.32
N ILE A 86 4.30 10.96 11.25
CA ILE A 86 4.33 9.52 11.50
C ILE A 86 2.98 8.99 11.95
N GLU A 87 2.27 9.70 12.83
CA GLU A 87 0.93 9.31 13.29
C GLU A 87 -0.07 9.18 12.13
N LYS A 88 0.02 10.02 11.09
CA LYS A 88 -0.81 9.88 9.88
C LYS A 88 -0.52 8.57 9.14
N HIS A 89 0.76 8.23 8.98
CA HIS A 89 1.17 7.01 8.30
C HIS A 89 0.83 5.75 9.10
N ILE A 90 1.02 5.79 10.43
CA ILE A 90 0.61 4.68 11.31
C ILE A 90 -0.89 4.42 11.15
N LYS A 91 -1.72 5.46 11.14
CA LYS A 91 -3.17 5.32 10.95
C LYS A 91 -3.50 4.69 9.59
N ALA A 92 -2.88 5.16 8.51
CA ALA A 92 -3.09 4.57 7.19
C ALA A 92 -2.71 3.07 7.16
N LEU A 93 -1.64 2.68 7.84
CA LEU A 93 -1.21 1.28 7.96
C LEU A 93 -2.13 0.41 8.83
N GLN A 94 -2.80 1.01 9.82
CA GLN A 94 -3.83 0.34 10.62
C GLN A 94 -5.10 0.09 9.81
N ASP A 95 -5.53 1.08 9.02
CA ASP A 95 -6.74 0.96 8.18
C ASP A 95 -6.62 -0.18 7.16
N VAL A 96 -5.39 -0.53 6.74
CA VAL A 96 -5.09 -1.67 5.86
C VAL A 96 -4.66 -2.95 6.60
N ASN A 97 -4.79 -3.00 7.93
CA ASN A 97 -4.43 -4.13 8.79
C ASN A 97 -2.96 -4.61 8.68
N VAL A 98 -2.04 -3.72 8.30
CA VAL A 98 -0.60 -4.02 8.30
C VAL A 98 -0.01 -3.88 9.70
N ILE A 99 -0.51 -2.92 10.50
CA ILE A 99 -0.14 -2.73 11.91
C ILE A 99 -1.36 -3.03 12.78
N VAL A 100 -1.19 -3.91 13.77
CA VAL A 100 -2.21 -4.21 14.78
C VAL A 100 -1.72 -3.72 16.14
N ILE A 101 -2.51 -2.88 16.82
CA ILE A 101 -2.23 -2.51 18.21
C ILE A 101 -2.71 -3.65 19.11
N THR A 102 -1.78 -4.45 19.61
CA THR A 102 -2.06 -5.36 20.72
C THR A 102 -1.86 -4.60 22.03
N THR A 103 -2.94 -4.30 22.73
CA THR A 103 -2.83 -3.88 24.13
C THR A 103 -2.32 -5.06 24.93
N SER A 104 -1.08 -4.97 25.42
CA SER A 104 -0.56 -5.93 26.38
C SER A 104 -1.45 -5.87 27.62
N GLN A 105 -2.31 -6.87 27.79
CA GLN A 105 -2.90 -7.17 29.10
C GLN A 105 -1.72 -7.50 30.01
N GLY A 106 -1.49 -6.63 30.99
CA GLY A 106 -0.43 -6.82 32.00
C GLY A 106 -0.71 -7.97 32.94
#